data_AF-A0A9D2QQF3-F1
#
_entry.id   AF-A0A9D2QQF3-F1
#
_cell.length_a   1.000
_cell.length_b   1.000
_cell.length_c   1.000
_cell.angle_alpha   90.00
_cell.angle_beta   90.00
_cell.angle_gamma   90.00
#
_symmetry.space_group_name_H-M   'P 1'
#
loop_
_entity.id
_entity.type
_entity.pdbx_description
1 polymer ?
#
loop_
_entity_poly.entity_id
_entity_poly.type
_entity_poly.pdbx_seq_one_letter_code
_entity_poly.pdbx_strand_id
1 'polypeptide(L)'
;SQARPDSTVFVELKKKYKKIVYKRRIPLPEKEAMEWVSGERHCSHDSQISEEIDYFFQYYQDLHPAVFLSYEREAYYSKDHSDFRVTFDEKILCRQEDLSLESEVYGTPILPEGSVLMEIKCSGGIPLWMVHVLSQEHIYKTSFSKYGTAYQTMIYPKLKQEVRLHA
;
A
#
# COMPACT_ATOMS: atom_id res chain seq x y z
N SER A 1 -2.40 -0.25 13.96
CA SER A 1 -1.99 -0.96 15.19
C SER A 1 -0.58 -1.48 14.99
N GLN A 2 0.21 -1.56 16.06
CA GLN A 2 1.52 -2.21 16.02
C GLN A 2 1.36 -3.71 15.81
N ALA A 3 2.25 -4.29 15.03
CA ALA A 3 2.41 -5.73 14.96
C ALA A 3 3.20 -6.24 16.18
N ARG A 4 3.08 -7.54 16.43
CA ARG A 4 3.92 -8.32 17.35
C ARG A 4 4.55 -9.44 16.54
N PRO A 5 5.62 -10.11 17.03
CA PRO A 5 6.32 -11.15 16.28
C PRO A 5 5.41 -12.30 15.77
N ASP A 6 4.33 -12.60 16.50
CA ASP A 6 3.32 -13.62 16.19
C ASP A 6 2.09 -13.08 15.43
N SER A 7 2.00 -11.76 15.21
CA SER A 7 0.91 -11.15 14.46
C SER A 7 0.94 -11.61 13.02
N THR A 8 -0.23 -11.95 12.47
CA THR A 8 -0.34 -12.27 11.05
C THR A 8 -0.17 -10.99 10.22
N VAL A 9 0.91 -10.94 9.44
CA VAL A 9 1.16 -9.92 8.42
C VAL A 9 1.11 -10.53 7.03
N PHE A 10 1.14 -9.70 5.99
CA PHE A 10 1.10 -10.16 4.61
C PHE A 10 2.32 -9.64 3.85
N VAL A 11 3.13 -10.54 3.31
CA VAL A 11 4.07 -10.20 2.24
C VAL A 11 3.27 -10.13 0.95
N GLU A 12 3.27 -8.98 0.29
CA GLU A 12 2.41 -8.69 -0.87
C GLU A 12 3.21 -8.19 -2.07
N LEU A 13 3.03 -8.85 -3.21
CA LEU A 13 3.55 -8.42 -4.50
C LEU A 13 2.42 -7.82 -5.35
N LYS A 14 2.60 -6.57 -5.80
CA LYS A 14 1.68 -5.87 -6.71
C LYS A 14 2.35 -5.61 -8.05
N LYS A 15 1.71 -6.03 -9.15
CA LYS A 15 2.14 -5.78 -10.54
C LYS A 15 1.04 -5.08 -11.32
N LYS A 16 1.38 -4.03 -12.06
CA LYS A 16 0.48 -3.38 -13.01
C LYS A 16 0.89 -3.73 -14.45
N TYR A 17 0.00 -4.37 -15.21
CA TYR A 17 0.24 -4.72 -16.61
C TYR A 17 -1.02 -4.45 -17.44
N LYS A 18 -0.89 -3.74 -18.58
CA LYS A 18 -2.00 -3.34 -19.45
C LYS A 18 -3.22 -2.77 -18.67
N LYS A 19 -2.95 -1.85 -17.73
CA LYS A 19 -3.94 -1.19 -16.83
C LYS A 19 -4.62 -2.12 -15.81
N ILE A 20 -4.30 -3.41 -15.78
CA ILE A 20 -4.78 -4.36 -14.78
C ILE A 20 -3.76 -4.44 -13.64
N VAL A 21 -4.25 -4.42 -12.41
CA VAL A 21 -3.42 -4.62 -11.20
C VAL A 21 -3.60 -6.05 -10.71
N TYR A 22 -2.50 -6.78 -10.65
CA TYR A 22 -2.40 -8.11 -10.06
C TYR A 22 -1.81 -7.98 -8.66
N LYS A 23 -2.36 -8.73 -7.71
CA LYS A 23 -1.95 -8.70 -6.31
C LYS A 23 -1.87 -10.12 -5.79
N ARG A 24 -0.70 -10.52 -5.33
CA ARG A 24 -0.44 -11.80 -4.68
C ARG A 24 0.03 -11.53 -3.26
N ARG A 25 -0.43 -12.31 -2.29
CA ARG A 25 -0.01 -12.16 -0.90
C ARG A 25 -0.01 -13.49 -0.18
N ILE A 26 0.87 -13.62 0.79
CA ILE A 26 0.95 -14.77 1.69
C ILE A 26 0.89 -14.28 3.15
N PRO A 27 0.00 -14.84 3.99
CA PRO A 27 -0.01 -14.54 5.42
C PRO A 27 1.12 -15.28 6.13
N LEU A 28 1.86 -14.59 6.99
CA LEU A 28 2.94 -15.15 7.81
C LEU A 28 2.94 -14.47 9.19
N PRO A 29 3.51 -15.11 10.23
CA PRO A 29 3.92 -14.39 11.44
C PRO A 29 4.87 -13.24 11.08
N GLU A 30 4.74 -12.10 11.75
CA GLU A 30 5.54 -10.90 11.48
C GLU A 30 7.04 -11.18 11.45
N LYS A 31 7.53 -11.93 12.44
CA LYS A 31 8.94 -12.29 12.52
C LYS A 31 9.40 -13.09 11.29
N GLU A 32 8.64 -14.11 10.90
CA GLU A 32 8.96 -14.93 9.72
C GLU A 32 8.89 -14.12 8.43
N ALA A 33 7.92 -13.20 8.31
CA ALA A 33 7.81 -12.31 7.17
C ALA A 33 9.03 -11.39 7.06
N MET A 34 9.48 -10.81 8.18
CA MET A 34 10.63 -9.91 8.23
C MET A 34 11.96 -10.63 7.97
N GLU A 35 12.17 -11.80 8.56
CA GLU A 35 13.32 -12.69 8.25
C GLU A 35 13.36 -13.04 6.76
N TRP A 36 12.20 -13.21 6.13
CA TRP A 36 12.13 -13.52 4.70
C TRP A 36 12.41 -12.32 3.79
N VAL A 37 11.73 -11.19 3.99
CA VAL A 37 11.93 -10.02 3.12
C VAL A 37 13.30 -9.35 3.28
N SER A 38 13.99 -9.60 4.40
CA SER A 38 15.38 -9.16 4.64
C SER A 38 16.43 -10.11 4.04
N GLY A 39 16.03 -11.29 3.57
CA GLY A 39 16.93 -12.31 3.05
C GLY A 39 17.64 -13.15 4.12
N GLU A 40 17.28 -13.02 5.40
CA GLU A 40 17.83 -13.84 6.48
C GLU A 40 17.40 -15.31 6.39
N ARG A 41 16.18 -15.55 5.89
CA ARG A 41 15.61 -16.90 5.78
C ARG A 41 14.69 -17.04 4.57
N HIS A 42 14.67 -18.18 3.90
CA HIS A 42 13.63 -18.46 2.90
C HIS A 42 12.26 -18.65 3.55
N CYS A 43 11.19 -18.33 2.80
CA CYS A 43 9.82 -18.58 3.24
C CYS A 43 9.63 -20.05 3.62
N SER A 44 9.04 -20.30 4.79
CA SER A 44 8.71 -21.64 5.28
C SER A 44 7.59 -22.30 4.46
N HIS A 45 6.80 -21.51 3.73
CA HIS A 45 5.70 -21.96 2.91
C HIS A 45 6.10 -22.07 1.44
N ASP A 46 6.16 -23.29 0.93
CA ASP A 46 6.37 -23.55 -0.49
C ASP A 46 5.06 -23.34 -1.27
N SER A 47 5.06 -22.37 -2.18
CA SER A 47 3.90 -21.99 -2.99
C SER A 47 4.34 -21.17 -4.20
N GLN A 48 3.50 -21.16 -5.24
CA GLN A 48 3.71 -20.27 -6.40
C GLN A 48 3.91 -18.80 -5.98
N ILE A 49 3.25 -18.34 -4.91
CA ILE A 49 3.37 -16.95 -4.45
C ILE A 49 4.74 -16.67 -3.83
N SER A 50 5.28 -17.61 -3.04
CA SER A 50 6.61 -17.48 -2.46
C SER A 50 7.71 -17.58 -3.52
N GLU A 51 7.58 -18.50 -4.48
CA GLU A 51 8.48 -18.57 -5.65
C GLU A 51 8.46 -17.27 -6.48
N GLU A 52 7.28 -16.69 -6.73
CA GLU A 52 7.15 -15.41 -7.44
C GLU A 52 7.85 -14.26 -6.68
N ILE A 53 7.74 -14.23 -5.35
CA ILE A 53 8.38 -13.22 -4.50
C ILE A 53 9.90 -13.42 -4.46
N ASP A 54 10.37 -14.65 -4.29
CA ASP A 54 11.80 -15.00 -4.29
C ASP A 54 12.46 -14.64 -5.62
N TYR A 55 11.79 -14.92 -6.74
CA TYR A 55 12.25 -14.48 -8.06
C TYR A 55 12.39 -12.96 -8.14
N PHE A 56 11.47 -12.19 -7.56
CA PHE A 56 11.57 -10.72 -7.54
C PHE A 56 12.77 -10.23 -6.73
N PHE A 57 13.04 -10.81 -5.56
CA PHE A 57 14.24 -10.49 -4.78
C PHE A 57 15.52 -10.83 -5.55
N GLN A 58 15.57 -12.01 -6.18
CA GLN A 58 16.71 -12.42 -7.01
C GLN A 58 16.87 -11.58 -8.28
N TYR A 59 15.79 -11.08 -8.88
CA TYR A 59 15.89 -10.29 -10.10
C TYR A 59 16.43 -8.88 -9.84
N TYR A 60 15.95 -8.23 -8.78
CA TYR A 60 16.29 -6.84 -8.48
C TYR A 60 17.52 -6.68 -7.58
N GLN A 61 17.94 -7.73 -6.85
CA GLN A 61 19.13 -7.86 -5.99
C GLN A 61 19.28 -6.83 -4.86
N ASP A 62 19.03 -5.56 -5.12
CA ASP A 62 19.20 -4.43 -4.21
C ASP A 62 17.86 -3.93 -3.64
N LEU A 63 16.87 -4.83 -3.51
CA LEU A 63 15.61 -4.47 -2.86
C LEU A 63 15.82 -4.30 -1.37
N HIS A 64 15.42 -3.16 -0.84
CA HIS A 64 15.43 -2.87 0.58
C HIS A 64 14.15 -2.15 1.01
N PRO A 65 13.75 -2.24 2.29
CA PRO A 65 12.69 -1.41 2.84
C PRO A 65 12.99 0.09 2.59
N ALA A 66 12.02 0.81 2.05
CA ALA A 66 12.18 2.22 1.66
C ALA A 66 11.18 3.17 2.33
N VAL A 67 9.96 2.72 2.57
CA VAL A 67 8.88 3.54 3.15
C VAL A 67 7.96 2.68 4.00
N PHE A 68 7.62 3.19 5.18
CA PHE A 68 6.51 2.70 5.99
C PHE A 68 5.28 3.57 5.71
N LEU A 69 4.14 2.93 5.44
CA LEU A 69 2.86 3.60 5.20
C LEU A 69 1.81 3.10 6.20
N SER A 70 1.15 4.05 6.87
CA SER A 70 0.01 3.76 7.75
C SER A 70 -1.17 4.65 7.41
N TYR A 71 -2.37 4.21 7.77
CA TYR A 71 -3.62 4.95 7.60
C TYR A 71 -4.71 4.32 8.45
N GLU A 72 -5.72 5.11 8.77
CA GLU A 72 -6.99 4.63 9.33
C GLU A 72 -7.96 4.39 8.19
N ARG A 73 -8.65 3.23 8.17
CA ARG A 73 -9.58 2.87 7.09
C ARG A 73 -10.96 2.56 7.64
N GLU A 74 -11.94 3.24 7.07
CA GLU A 74 -13.33 2.81 7.11
C GLU A 74 -13.68 2.07 5.82
N ALA A 75 -14.39 0.95 5.93
CA ALA A 75 -14.78 0.14 4.79
C ALA A 75 -16.25 -0.23 4.85
N TYR A 76 -16.99 0.16 3.81
CA TYR A 76 -18.42 -0.09 3.66
C TYR A 76 -18.64 -1.06 2.51
N TYR A 77 -19.45 -2.08 2.77
CA TYR A 77 -19.79 -3.13 1.82
C TYR A 77 -21.29 -3.08 1.55
N SER A 78 -21.69 -3.39 0.33
CA SER A 78 -23.11 -3.44 0.01
C SER A 78 -23.82 -4.54 0.78
N LYS A 79 -25.05 -4.25 1.23
CA LYS A 79 -25.90 -5.20 1.96
C LYS A 79 -26.63 -6.18 1.02
N ASP A 80 -26.74 -5.84 -0.26
CA ASP A 80 -27.43 -6.64 -1.28
C ASP A 80 -26.54 -7.73 -1.89
N HIS A 81 -25.39 -8.01 -1.28
CA HIS A 81 -24.37 -8.94 -1.78
C HIS A 81 -23.81 -8.62 -3.17
N SER A 82 -24.04 -7.40 -3.68
CA SER A 82 -23.25 -6.90 -4.81
C SER A 82 -21.79 -6.70 -4.38
N ASP A 83 -20.92 -6.61 -5.36
CA ASP A 83 -19.48 -6.44 -5.13
C ASP A 83 -19.08 -4.97 -4.93
N PHE A 84 -20.07 -4.08 -4.81
CA PHE A 84 -19.86 -2.66 -4.55
C PHE A 84 -19.27 -2.44 -3.14
N ARG A 85 -18.18 -1.69 -3.09
CA ARG A 85 -17.47 -1.32 -1.86
C ARG A 85 -16.98 0.12 -1.93
N VAL A 86 -17.07 0.81 -0.81
CA VAL A 86 -16.45 2.13 -0.60
C VAL A 86 -15.49 2.03 0.56
N THR A 87 -14.31 2.65 0.44
CA THR A 87 -13.40 2.84 1.58
C THR A 87 -12.97 4.28 1.70
N PHE A 88 -12.80 4.73 2.93
CA PHE A 88 -12.24 6.03 3.28
C PHE A 88 -10.95 5.81 4.04
N ASP A 89 -9.84 6.32 3.49
CA ASP A 89 -8.54 6.27 4.14
C ASP A 89 -8.18 7.66 4.64
N GLU A 90 -8.00 7.78 5.95
CA GLU A 90 -7.62 9.00 6.65
C GLU A 90 -6.25 8.84 7.31
N LYS A 91 -5.67 9.98 7.73
CA LYS A 91 -4.37 10.05 8.40
C LYS A 91 -3.34 9.16 7.71
N ILE A 92 -3.21 9.32 6.39
CA ILE A 92 -2.23 8.56 5.62
C ILE A 92 -0.85 9.12 5.93
N LEU A 93 -0.10 8.42 6.79
CA LEU A 93 1.22 8.80 7.23
C LEU A 93 2.29 7.98 6.53
N CYS A 94 3.42 8.62 6.27
CA CYS A 94 4.61 7.97 5.73
C CYS A 94 5.87 8.34 6.53
N ARG A 95 6.80 7.39 6.63
CA ARG A 95 8.15 7.63 7.16
C ARG A 95 9.19 6.79 6.42
N GLN A 96 10.44 7.25 6.44
CA GLN A 96 11.60 6.59 5.82
C GLN A 96 12.56 5.98 6.86
N GLU A 97 12.37 6.32 8.13
CA GLU A 97 13.11 5.79 9.27
C GLU A 97 12.19 4.89 10.07
N ASP A 98 12.76 4.00 10.89
CA ASP A 98 12.01 3.11 11.77
C ASP A 98 10.90 2.34 11.02
N LEU A 99 11.33 1.54 10.04
CA LEU A 99 10.42 0.84 9.12
C LEU A 99 9.78 -0.42 9.71
N SER A 100 10.03 -0.69 11.00
CA SER A 100 9.45 -1.84 11.70
C SER A 100 7.93 -1.69 11.82
N LEU A 101 7.22 -2.82 11.65
CA LEU A 101 5.78 -2.92 11.88
C LEU A 101 5.43 -2.92 13.37
N GLU A 102 6.39 -3.20 14.24
CA GLU A 102 6.24 -3.22 15.70
C GLU A 102 6.31 -1.81 16.32
N SER A 103 6.91 -0.86 15.61
CA SER A 103 7.07 0.52 16.08
C SER A 103 5.77 1.31 16.07
N GLU A 104 5.68 2.31 16.94
CA GLU A 104 4.48 3.16 17.08
C GLU A 104 4.08 3.79 15.74
N VAL A 105 2.80 4.12 15.57
CA VAL A 105 2.31 4.74 14.33
C VAL A 105 2.61 6.23 14.37
N TYR A 106 3.53 6.67 13.50
CA TYR A 106 3.87 8.08 13.31
C TYR A 106 4.42 8.31 11.89
N GLY A 107 4.49 9.58 11.48
CA GLY A 107 5.10 9.98 10.22
C GLY A 107 4.56 11.31 9.71
N THR A 108 4.89 11.62 8.46
CA THR A 108 4.42 12.81 7.77
C THR A 108 3.12 12.51 7.01
N PRO A 109 2.07 13.34 7.11
CA PRO A 109 0.88 13.20 6.28
C PRO A 109 1.20 13.36 4.79
N ILE A 110 0.63 12.51 3.93
CA ILE A 110 0.76 12.64 2.46
C ILE A 110 -0.45 13.28 1.77
N LEU A 111 -1.55 13.45 2.50
CA LEU A 111 -2.73 14.17 2.04
C LEU A 111 -2.70 15.61 2.59
N PRO A 112 -3.29 16.58 1.86
CA PRO A 112 -3.58 17.88 2.43
C PRO A 112 -4.44 17.76 3.69
N GLU A 113 -4.29 18.70 4.60
CA GLU A 113 -5.11 18.77 5.81
C GLU A 113 -6.61 18.82 5.46
N GLY A 114 -7.43 18.10 6.23
CA GLY A 114 -8.87 17.99 5.99
C GLY A 114 -9.27 17.12 4.79
N SER A 115 -8.33 16.47 4.11
CA SER A 115 -8.63 15.59 2.97
C SER A 115 -8.72 14.11 3.36
N VAL A 116 -9.63 13.39 2.70
CA VAL A 116 -9.82 11.95 2.83
C VAL A 116 -9.64 11.27 1.48
N LEU A 117 -8.99 10.11 1.44
CA LEU A 117 -8.89 9.32 0.22
C LEU A 117 -10.05 8.32 0.13
N MET A 118 -11.02 8.61 -0.73
CA MET A 118 -12.10 7.69 -1.05
C MET A 118 -11.72 6.76 -2.22
N GLU A 119 -11.98 5.46 -2.05
CA GLU A 119 -11.87 4.45 -3.11
C GLU A 119 -13.23 3.75 -3.29
N ILE A 120 -13.69 3.67 -4.55
CA ILE A 120 -14.89 2.93 -4.94
C ILE A 120 -14.48 1.72 -5.77
N LYS A 121 -14.99 0.55 -5.41
CA LYS A 121 -14.77 -0.72 -6.11
C LYS A 121 -16.11 -1.34 -6.51
N CYS A 122 -16.22 -1.76 -7.77
CA CYS A 122 -17.33 -2.52 -8.34
C CYS A 122 -16.84 -3.23 -9.61
N SER A 123 -17.40 -4.39 -9.93
CA SER A 123 -17.04 -5.23 -11.09
C SER A 123 -17.77 -4.75 -12.33
N GLY A 124 -18.94 -4.12 -12.15
CA GLY A 124 -19.70 -3.45 -13.19
C GLY A 124 -19.59 -1.92 -13.08
N GLY A 125 -20.67 -1.24 -13.46
CA GLY A 125 -20.81 0.20 -13.27
C GLY A 125 -21.01 0.58 -11.80
N ILE A 126 -20.66 1.82 -11.47
CA ILE A 126 -20.98 2.41 -10.16
C ILE A 126 -22.52 2.49 -10.05
N PRO A 127 -23.13 2.08 -8.93
CA PRO A 127 -24.57 2.18 -8.73
C PRO A 127 -25.10 3.61 -8.96
N LEU A 128 -26.27 3.75 -9.61
CA LEU A 128 -26.82 5.06 -9.99
C LEU A 128 -26.99 6.01 -8.81
N TRP A 129 -27.42 5.49 -7.65
CA TRP A 129 -27.55 6.30 -6.44
C TRP A 129 -26.21 6.90 -5.99
N MET A 130 -25.11 6.15 -6.13
CA MET A 130 -23.77 6.62 -5.76
C MET A 130 -23.27 7.63 -6.80
N VAL A 131 -23.53 7.40 -8.08
CA VAL A 131 -23.22 8.38 -9.15
C VAL A 131 -23.92 9.71 -8.90
N HIS A 132 -25.18 9.68 -8.46
CA HIS A 132 -25.93 10.89 -8.10
C HIS A 132 -25.28 11.64 -6.95
N VAL A 133 -24.94 10.95 -5.85
CA VAL A 133 -24.25 11.55 -4.69
C VAL A 133 -22.90 12.16 -5.10
N LEU A 134 -22.06 11.41 -5.82
CA LEU A 134 -20.76 11.92 -6.29
C LEU A 134 -20.91 13.17 -7.16
N SER A 135 -21.95 13.20 -8.01
CA SER A 135 -22.19 14.35 -8.89
C SER A 135 -22.68 15.58 -8.13
N GLN A 136 -23.54 15.39 -7.13
CA GLN A 136 -24.04 16.46 -6.26
C GLN A 136 -22.92 17.07 -5.41
N GLU A 137 -22.03 16.22 -4.89
CA GLU A 137 -20.89 16.64 -4.07
C GLU A 137 -19.66 17.06 -4.91
N HIS A 138 -19.80 17.11 -6.26
CA HIS A 138 -18.70 17.44 -7.18
C HIS A 138 -17.44 16.58 -7.00
N ILE A 139 -17.62 15.31 -6.64
CA ILE A 139 -16.53 14.36 -6.44
C ILE A 139 -16.23 13.63 -7.75
N TYR A 140 -15.11 13.99 -8.36
CA TYR A 140 -14.66 13.40 -9.62
C TYR A 140 -13.48 12.44 -9.42
N LYS A 141 -13.41 11.43 -10.29
CA LYS A 141 -12.34 10.45 -10.28
C LYS A 141 -10.98 11.11 -10.46
N THR A 142 -10.04 10.79 -9.57
CA THR A 142 -8.62 11.11 -9.71
C THR A 142 -7.77 9.84 -9.64
N SER A 143 -6.52 9.90 -10.13
CA SER A 143 -5.54 8.84 -9.92
C SER A 143 -4.68 9.18 -8.71
N PHE A 144 -4.61 8.26 -7.74
CA PHE A 144 -3.80 8.44 -6.54
C PHE A 144 -3.10 7.14 -6.16
N SER A 145 -1.85 7.21 -5.73
CA SER A 145 -1.09 6.07 -5.19
C SER A 145 -0.42 6.51 -3.90
N LYS A 146 -0.75 5.87 -2.77
CA LYS A 146 -0.12 6.21 -1.48
C LYS A 146 1.41 6.13 -1.56
N TYR A 147 1.93 5.02 -2.09
CA TYR A 147 3.36 4.83 -2.30
C TYR A 147 3.94 5.79 -3.34
N GLY A 148 3.24 6.00 -4.46
CA GLY A 148 3.71 6.92 -5.50
C GLY A 148 3.81 8.36 -5.02
N THR A 149 2.81 8.83 -4.27
CA THR A 149 2.81 10.14 -3.63
C THR A 149 3.93 10.24 -2.59
N ALA A 150 4.05 9.27 -1.67
CA ALA A 150 5.13 9.26 -0.67
C ALA A 150 6.53 9.25 -1.33
N TYR A 151 6.71 8.47 -2.40
CA TYR A 151 7.94 8.45 -3.17
C TYR A 151 8.24 9.82 -3.79
N GLN A 152 7.25 10.47 -4.41
CA GLN A 152 7.41 11.78 -5.03
C GLN A 152 7.62 12.93 -4.04
N THR A 153 7.12 12.82 -2.81
CA THR A 153 7.19 13.90 -1.80
C THR A 153 8.33 13.72 -0.80
N MET A 154 8.81 12.50 -0.56
CA MET A 154 9.82 12.25 0.48
C MET A 154 11.14 11.66 -0.04
N ILE A 155 11.08 10.79 -1.06
CA ILE A 155 12.26 10.09 -1.58
C ILE A 155 12.86 10.88 -2.75
N TYR A 156 12.04 11.14 -3.76
CA TYR A 156 12.48 11.79 -5.00
C TYR A 156 12.91 13.26 -4.85
N PRO A 157 12.32 14.08 -3.96
CA PRO A 157 12.80 15.46 -3.77
C PRO A 157 14.24 15.50 -3.27
N LYS A 158 14.64 14.53 -2.45
CA LYS A 158 16.02 14.34 -1.99
C LYS A 158 16.94 13.92 -3.14
N LEU A 159 16.54 12.92 -3.95
CA LEU A 159 17.31 12.47 -5.13
C LEU A 159 17.55 13.60 -6.16
N LYS A 160 16.56 14.48 -6.39
CA LYS A 160 16.73 15.66 -7.26
C LYS A 160 17.72 16.68 -6.71
N GLN A 161 17.89 16.77 -5.40
CA GLN A 161 18.87 17.66 -4.76
C GLN A 161 20.28 17.07 -4.81
N GLU A 162 20.44 15.76 -4.57
CA GLU A 162 21.75 15.08 -4.65
C GLU A 162 22.35 15.08 -6.07
N VAL A 163 21.53 14.85 -7.10
CA VAL A 163 21.99 14.91 -8.51
C VAL A 163 22.46 16.33 -8.91
N ARG A 164 21.96 17.38 -8.26
CA ARG A 164 22.41 18.77 -8.48
C ARG A 164 23.67 19.15 -7.70
N LEU A 165 24.02 18.42 -6.64
CA LEU A 165 25.22 18.68 -5.84
C LEU A 165 26.47 17.96 -6.39
N HIS A 166 26.26 16.96 -7.25
CA HIS A 166 27.33 16.18 -7.89
C HIS A 166 27.44 16.39 -9.40
N ALA A 167 26.81 17.45 -9.93
CA ALA A 167 26.92 17.91 -11.32
C ALA A 167 27.58 19.30 -11.34
#